data_AF-A0A3R6VAL8-F1
#
_entry.id   AF-A0A3R6VAL8-F1
#
_cell.length_a   1.000
_cell.length_b   1.000
_cell.length_c   1.000
_cell.angle_alpha   90.00
_cell.angle_beta   90.00
_cell.angle_gamma   90.00
#
_symmetry.space_group_name_H-M   'P 1'
#
loop_
_entity.id
_entity.type
_entity.pdbx_description
1 polymer ?
#
loop_
_entity_poly.entity_id
_entity_poly.type
_entity_poly.pdbx_seq_one_letter_code
_entity_poly.pdbx_strand_id
1 'polypeptide(L)'
;MAVDNIDLSGEIKAWKDAAYGKDVRAANVAAFEKIQGTVNDTVQNVNQASKDASSASQNAQKAVDDIQSAIETATSKASEASGSAAAAETSKEAAASSAEAADTSKAQAAASAAEAKKIAQGLGDFDGTAAKVKTTDTYGLVVSALGESTAQALIDTIANKVMNELINKNKIVNNLLATDASTVLAGTQGAALDKRLVAAENAVTQLNSDIGTFYWSGVGNIEILSDKINNWVRNETNFITLPAGRYILGYKAHVQADSSVYIDTAIDTHDSDLSLYEKTINMPVTCRDNVVYRTVNNVMMYDFTKKTSLYFYAFVSTSLNVQFEIWATRIK
;
A
#
# COMPACT_ATOMS: atom_id res chain seq x y z
N MET A 1 34.61 -27.09 -119.82
CA MET A 1 35.42 -27.09 -121.05
C MET A 1 35.12 -28.38 -121.79
N ALA A 2 34.81 -28.32 -123.08
CA ALA A 2 34.57 -29.52 -123.88
C ALA A 2 35.91 -30.21 -124.15
N VAL A 3 35.98 -31.52 -123.97
CA VAL A 3 37.12 -32.34 -124.43
C VAL A 3 36.77 -32.77 -125.85
N ASP A 4 37.55 -32.32 -126.82
CA ASP A 4 37.35 -32.74 -128.21
C ASP A 4 37.69 -34.22 -128.37
N ASN A 5 36.91 -34.95 -129.16
CA ASN A 5 37.20 -36.36 -129.44
C ASN A 5 38.55 -36.49 -130.19
N ILE A 6 39.37 -37.45 -129.80
CA ILE A 6 40.65 -37.73 -130.47
C ILE A 6 40.37 -38.18 -131.91
N ASP A 7 40.75 -37.37 -132.90
CA ASP A 7 40.68 -37.74 -134.31
C ASP A 7 42.01 -38.36 -134.77
N LEU A 8 41.96 -39.69 -134.96
CA LEU A 8 43.07 -40.51 -135.46
C LEU A 8 42.90 -40.88 -136.95
N SER A 9 41.92 -40.32 -137.66
CA SER A 9 41.58 -40.72 -139.02
C SER A 9 42.77 -40.61 -140.00
N GLY A 10 43.58 -39.56 -139.85
CA GLY A 10 44.81 -39.37 -140.63
C GLY A 10 45.90 -40.40 -140.34
N GLU A 11 46.13 -40.71 -139.06
CA GLU A 11 47.13 -41.68 -138.61
C GLU A 11 46.73 -43.11 -138.98
N ILE A 12 45.44 -43.45 -138.85
CA ILE A 12 44.88 -44.73 -139.28
C ILE A 12 45.07 -44.91 -140.78
N LYS A 13 44.85 -43.86 -141.58
CA LYS A 13 45.06 -43.91 -143.03
C LYS A 13 46.55 -44.12 -143.36
N ALA A 14 47.45 -43.38 -142.72
CA ALA A 14 48.90 -43.53 -142.91
C ALA A 14 49.40 -44.93 -142.53
N TRP A 15 48.81 -45.56 -141.51
CA TRP A 15 49.12 -46.95 -141.13
C TRP A 15 48.69 -47.96 -142.19
N LYS A 16 47.51 -47.77 -142.79
CA LYS A 16 46.99 -48.65 -143.86
C LYS A 16 47.80 -48.54 -145.16
N ASP A 17 48.26 -47.35 -145.49
CA ASP A 17 48.98 -47.05 -146.74
C ASP A 17 50.49 -47.36 -146.64
N ALA A 18 50.97 -47.86 -145.48
CA ALA A 18 52.38 -48.13 -145.21
C ALA A 18 52.94 -49.30 -146.04
N ALA A 19 53.96 -49.03 -146.88
CA ALA A 19 54.62 -50.05 -147.71
C ALA A 19 55.79 -50.76 -146.99
N TYR A 20 56.39 -50.12 -145.98
CA TYR A 20 57.51 -50.66 -145.20
C TYR A 20 57.27 -50.50 -143.70
N GLY A 21 57.90 -51.36 -142.89
CA GLY A 21 57.74 -51.31 -141.42
C GLY A 21 58.16 -50.00 -140.75
N LYS A 22 58.93 -49.14 -141.43
CA LYS A 22 59.25 -47.78 -140.95
C LYS A 22 58.04 -46.85 -140.99
N ASP A 23 57.15 -47.02 -141.97
CA ASP A 23 55.99 -46.15 -142.18
C ASP A 23 54.88 -46.50 -141.16
N VAL A 24 54.73 -47.80 -140.86
CA VAL A 24 53.91 -48.31 -139.75
C VAL A 24 54.36 -47.72 -138.40
N ARG A 25 55.67 -47.69 -138.14
CA ARG A 25 56.21 -47.08 -136.91
C ARG A 25 55.92 -45.58 -136.85
N ALA A 26 56.05 -44.86 -137.96
CA ALA A 26 55.77 -43.43 -138.01
C ALA A 26 54.29 -43.11 -137.74
N ALA A 27 53.36 -43.86 -138.34
CA ALA A 27 51.92 -43.70 -138.10
C ALA A 27 51.55 -44.01 -136.64
N ASN A 28 52.14 -45.05 -136.04
CA ASN A 28 51.95 -45.35 -134.62
C ASN A 28 52.49 -44.25 -133.71
N VAL A 29 53.68 -43.71 -134.00
CA VAL A 29 54.28 -42.60 -133.22
C VAL A 29 53.35 -41.38 -133.26
N ALA A 30 52.88 -40.98 -134.45
CA ALA A 30 51.97 -39.84 -134.59
C ALA A 30 50.63 -40.06 -133.83
N ALA A 31 50.08 -41.28 -133.87
CA ALA A 31 48.88 -41.61 -133.10
C ALA A 31 49.13 -41.54 -131.58
N PHE A 32 50.26 -42.07 -131.10
CA PHE A 32 50.62 -42.01 -129.69
C PHE A 32 50.91 -40.59 -129.22
N GLU A 33 51.52 -39.74 -130.04
CA GLU A 33 51.71 -38.31 -129.75
C GLU A 33 50.36 -37.58 -129.60
N LYS A 34 49.41 -37.81 -130.51
CA LYS A 34 48.05 -37.25 -130.40
C LYS A 34 47.30 -37.72 -129.16
N ILE A 35 47.36 -39.02 -128.85
CA ILE A 35 46.74 -39.59 -127.65
C ILE A 35 47.37 -38.97 -126.39
N GLN A 36 48.70 -38.90 -126.33
CA GLN A 36 49.42 -38.32 -125.21
C GLN A 36 49.06 -36.84 -125.01
N GLY A 37 49.00 -36.05 -126.10
CA GLY A 37 48.59 -34.66 -126.05
C GLY A 37 47.19 -34.51 -125.46
N THR A 38 46.21 -35.24 -126.00
CA THR A 38 44.81 -35.16 -125.53
C THR A 38 44.65 -35.63 -124.08
N VAL A 39 45.37 -36.69 -123.69
CA VAL A 39 45.39 -37.21 -122.31
C VAL A 39 45.99 -36.16 -121.36
N ASN A 40 47.10 -35.54 -121.74
CA ASN A 40 47.72 -34.49 -120.94
C ASN A 40 46.80 -33.29 -120.75
N ASP A 41 46.13 -32.82 -121.81
CA ASP A 41 45.16 -31.72 -121.75
C ASP A 41 43.96 -32.09 -120.86
N THR A 42 43.45 -33.31 -120.99
CA THR A 42 42.35 -33.81 -120.15
C THR A 42 42.74 -33.85 -118.68
N VAL A 43 43.94 -34.35 -118.36
CA VAL A 43 44.46 -34.38 -116.97
C VAL A 43 44.63 -32.97 -116.42
N GLN A 44 45.14 -32.02 -117.22
CA GLN A 44 45.23 -30.62 -116.80
C GLN A 44 43.85 -30.03 -116.52
N ASN A 45 42.87 -30.27 -117.39
CA ASN A 45 41.49 -29.82 -117.21
C ASN A 45 40.84 -30.40 -115.95
N VAL A 46 41.00 -31.71 -115.70
CA VAL A 46 40.48 -32.37 -114.49
C VAL A 46 41.15 -31.82 -113.24
N ASN A 47 42.47 -31.61 -113.27
CA ASN A 47 43.20 -31.02 -112.14
C ASN A 47 42.75 -29.58 -111.88
N GLN A 48 42.50 -28.79 -112.92
CA GLN A 48 41.98 -27.43 -112.76
C GLN A 48 40.56 -27.45 -112.18
N ALA A 49 39.67 -28.28 -112.72
CA ALA A 49 38.31 -28.44 -112.19
C ALA A 49 38.31 -28.90 -110.72
N SER A 50 39.23 -29.79 -110.34
CA SER A 50 39.40 -30.23 -108.95
C SER A 50 39.86 -29.10 -108.03
N LYS A 51 40.79 -28.24 -108.48
CA LYS A 51 41.21 -27.04 -107.74
C LYS A 51 40.06 -26.04 -107.58
N ASP A 52 39.28 -25.83 -108.64
CA ASP A 52 38.13 -24.92 -108.63
C ASP A 52 37.04 -25.44 -107.67
N ALA A 53 36.73 -26.75 -107.73
CA ALA A 53 35.78 -27.39 -106.83
C ALA A 53 36.25 -27.34 -105.37
N SER A 54 37.55 -27.55 -105.11
CA SER A 54 38.13 -27.46 -103.78
C SER A 54 38.02 -26.04 -103.22
N SER A 55 38.31 -25.03 -104.05
CA SER A 55 38.19 -23.61 -103.69
C SER A 55 36.74 -23.23 -103.40
N ALA A 56 35.79 -23.71 -104.22
CA ALA A 56 34.36 -23.50 -104.00
C ALA A 56 33.88 -24.13 -102.68
N SER A 57 34.35 -25.34 -102.34
CA SER A 57 34.02 -26.01 -101.07
C SER A 57 34.58 -25.25 -99.85
N GLN A 58 35.80 -24.73 -99.94
CA GLN A 58 36.39 -23.92 -98.86
C GLN A 58 35.60 -22.63 -98.64
N ASN A 59 35.21 -21.94 -99.71
CA ASN A 59 34.38 -20.74 -99.62
C ASN A 59 32.99 -21.05 -99.04
N ALA A 60 32.37 -22.16 -99.43
CA ALA A 60 31.09 -22.59 -98.87
C ALA A 60 31.21 -22.90 -97.38
N GLN A 61 32.27 -23.58 -96.94
CA GLN A 61 32.51 -23.85 -95.52
C GLN A 61 32.69 -22.55 -94.74
N LYS A 62 33.48 -21.61 -95.26
CA LYS A 62 33.65 -20.30 -94.62
C LYS A 62 32.30 -19.58 -94.45
N ALA A 63 31.44 -19.61 -95.48
CA ALA A 63 30.11 -19.01 -95.40
C ALA A 63 29.23 -19.68 -94.32
N VAL A 64 29.32 -21.00 -94.17
CA VAL A 64 28.64 -21.75 -93.10
C VAL A 64 29.14 -21.31 -91.73
N ASP A 65 30.45 -21.19 -91.54
CA ASP A 65 31.06 -20.77 -90.27
C ASP A 65 30.69 -19.32 -89.90
N ASP A 66 30.65 -18.41 -90.89
CA ASP A 66 30.22 -17.02 -90.73
C ASP A 66 28.73 -16.95 -90.32
N ILE A 67 27.87 -17.79 -90.93
CA ILE A 67 26.43 -17.89 -90.57
C ILE A 67 26.25 -18.42 -89.16
N GLN A 68 27.00 -19.48 -88.79
CA GLN A 68 26.92 -20.07 -87.46
C GLN A 68 27.28 -19.05 -86.38
N SER A 69 28.37 -18.30 -86.59
CA SER A 69 28.79 -17.21 -85.70
C SER A 69 27.73 -16.11 -85.56
N ALA A 70 27.05 -15.76 -86.67
CA ALA A 70 25.97 -14.78 -86.66
C ALA A 70 24.73 -15.28 -85.89
N ILE A 71 24.38 -16.56 -86.01
CA ILE A 71 23.29 -17.20 -85.26
C ILE A 71 23.58 -17.15 -83.77
N GLU A 72 24.78 -17.57 -83.35
CA GLU A 72 25.18 -17.55 -81.93
C GLU A 72 25.09 -16.13 -81.33
N THR A 73 25.56 -15.14 -82.08
CA THR A 73 25.45 -13.73 -81.69
C THR A 73 23.99 -13.27 -81.57
N ALA A 74 23.13 -13.63 -82.53
CA ALA A 74 21.72 -13.27 -82.52
C ALA A 74 20.98 -13.93 -81.35
N THR A 75 21.26 -15.21 -81.07
CA THR A 75 20.69 -15.94 -79.94
C THR A 75 21.11 -15.31 -78.61
N SER A 76 22.40 -14.98 -78.44
CA SER A 76 22.91 -14.32 -77.24
C SER A 76 22.22 -12.97 -77.01
N LYS A 77 22.09 -12.13 -78.04
CA LYS A 77 21.37 -10.85 -77.95
C LYS A 77 19.88 -11.01 -77.63
N ALA A 78 19.22 -12.05 -78.17
CA ALA A 78 17.82 -12.33 -77.86
C ALA A 78 17.64 -12.72 -76.37
N SER A 79 18.58 -13.50 -75.81
CA SER A 79 18.59 -13.82 -74.38
C SER A 79 18.82 -12.59 -73.51
N GLU A 80 19.78 -11.73 -73.87
CA GLU A 80 20.04 -10.45 -73.16
C GLU A 80 18.81 -9.52 -73.19
N ALA A 81 18.14 -9.42 -74.34
CA ALA A 81 16.92 -8.62 -74.48
C ALA A 81 15.78 -9.18 -73.60
N SER A 82 15.63 -10.51 -73.55
CA SER A 82 14.63 -11.18 -72.71
C SER A 82 14.91 -10.93 -71.22
N GLY A 83 16.18 -11.02 -70.80
CA GLY A 83 16.60 -10.69 -69.43
C GLY A 83 16.34 -9.22 -69.07
N SER A 84 16.62 -8.32 -70.01
CA SER A 84 16.35 -6.88 -69.84
C SER A 84 14.86 -6.58 -69.71
N ALA A 85 14.00 -7.26 -70.49
CA ALA A 85 12.55 -7.12 -70.40
C ALA A 85 12.02 -7.61 -69.04
N ALA A 86 12.53 -8.73 -68.53
CA ALA A 86 12.17 -9.22 -67.20
C ALA A 86 12.57 -8.24 -66.09
N ALA A 87 13.80 -7.69 -66.16
CA ALA A 87 14.28 -6.69 -65.19
C ALA A 87 13.43 -5.41 -65.23
N ALA A 88 12.97 -4.99 -66.41
CA ALA A 88 12.07 -3.85 -66.56
C ALA A 88 10.69 -4.10 -65.92
N GLU A 89 10.12 -5.30 -66.06
CA GLU A 89 8.85 -5.65 -65.42
C GLU A 89 8.98 -5.69 -63.89
N THR A 90 10.04 -6.30 -63.36
CA THR A 90 10.32 -6.26 -61.90
C THR A 90 10.48 -4.83 -61.39
N SER A 91 11.15 -3.96 -62.15
CA SER A 91 11.30 -2.55 -61.78
C SER A 91 9.95 -1.81 -61.76
N LYS A 92 9.05 -2.15 -62.68
CA LYS A 92 7.69 -1.61 -62.74
C LYS A 92 6.84 -2.08 -61.56
N GLU A 93 6.93 -3.35 -61.19
CA GLU A 93 6.27 -3.88 -59.99
C GLU A 93 6.77 -3.19 -58.71
N ALA A 94 8.09 -3.03 -58.56
CA ALA A 94 8.69 -2.33 -57.42
C ALA A 94 8.27 -0.85 -57.33
N ALA A 95 8.16 -0.17 -58.48
CA ALA A 95 7.64 1.20 -58.54
C ALA A 95 6.17 1.28 -58.11
N ALA A 96 5.34 0.32 -58.51
CA ALA A 96 3.94 0.24 -58.09
C ALA A 96 3.81 0.02 -56.58
N SER A 97 4.55 -0.95 -56.00
CA SER A 97 4.56 -1.17 -54.55
C SER A 97 5.06 0.06 -53.77
N SER A 98 6.04 0.78 -54.31
CA SER A 98 6.55 2.02 -53.69
C SER A 98 5.49 3.13 -53.70
N ALA A 99 4.68 3.23 -54.76
CA ALA A 99 3.57 4.18 -54.82
C ALA A 99 2.49 3.85 -53.78
N GLU A 100 2.10 2.58 -53.66
CA GLU A 100 1.13 2.12 -52.65
C GLU A 100 1.61 2.38 -51.20
N ALA A 101 2.90 2.17 -50.94
CA ALA A 101 3.50 2.46 -49.64
C ALA A 101 3.48 3.97 -49.33
N ALA A 102 3.74 4.82 -50.33
CA ALA A 102 3.66 6.27 -50.18
C ALA A 102 2.23 6.73 -49.86
N ASP A 103 1.22 6.18 -50.55
CA ASP A 103 -0.18 6.49 -50.28
C ASP A 103 -0.61 6.04 -48.88
N THR A 104 -0.17 4.87 -48.44
CA THR A 104 -0.42 4.37 -47.08
C THR A 104 0.21 5.30 -46.03
N SER A 105 1.46 5.70 -46.24
CA SER A 105 2.18 6.58 -45.32
C SER A 105 1.52 7.96 -45.22
N LYS A 106 1.04 8.50 -46.36
CA LYS A 106 0.25 9.74 -46.41
C LYS A 106 -1.04 9.64 -45.61
N ALA A 107 -1.77 8.53 -45.73
CA ALA A 107 -3.00 8.29 -44.97
C ALA A 107 -2.73 8.21 -43.45
N GLN A 108 -1.66 7.51 -43.05
CA GLN A 108 -1.25 7.42 -41.64
C GLN A 108 -0.87 8.79 -41.07
N ALA A 109 -0.09 9.60 -41.81
CA ALA A 109 0.27 10.95 -41.39
C ALA A 109 -0.98 11.83 -41.19
N ALA A 110 -1.97 11.73 -42.08
CA ALA A 110 -3.23 12.46 -41.94
C ALA A 110 -4.03 11.99 -40.71
N ALA A 111 -4.07 10.69 -40.43
CA ALA A 111 -4.73 10.14 -39.24
C ALA A 111 -4.05 10.59 -37.94
N SER A 112 -2.71 10.54 -37.88
CA SER A 112 -1.94 11.02 -36.73
C SER A 112 -2.14 12.53 -36.50
N ALA A 113 -2.18 13.33 -37.57
CA ALA A 113 -2.47 14.77 -37.46
C ALA A 113 -3.89 15.03 -36.93
N ALA A 114 -4.88 14.25 -37.37
CA ALA A 114 -6.25 14.35 -36.87
C ALA A 114 -6.35 13.97 -35.38
N GLU A 115 -5.63 12.93 -34.95
CA GLU A 115 -5.61 12.51 -33.54
C GLU A 115 -4.89 13.53 -32.66
N ALA A 116 -3.75 14.05 -33.09
CA ALA A 116 -3.05 15.13 -32.39
C ALA A 116 -3.95 16.37 -32.23
N LYS A 117 -4.73 16.70 -33.27
CA LYS A 117 -5.71 17.80 -33.20
C LYS A 117 -6.83 17.51 -32.20
N LYS A 118 -7.38 16.30 -32.16
CA LYS A 118 -8.39 15.90 -31.15
C LYS A 118 -7.83 15.99 -29.74
N ILE A 119 -6.61 15.51 -29.51
CA ILE A 119 -5.94 15.59 -28.21
C ILE A 119 -5.75 17.05 -27.80
N ALA A 120 -5.25 17.90 -28.71
CA ALA A 120 -5.09 19.33 -28.45
C ALA A 120 -6.44 20.03 -28.16
N GLN A 121 -7.50 19.68 -28.89
CA GLN A 121 -8.85 20.19 -28.64
C GLN A 121 -9.43 19.69 -27.30
N GLY A 122 -9.18 18.44 -26.94
CA GLY A 122 -9.64 17.83 -25.69
C GLY A 122 -8.92 18.37 -24.46
N LEU A 123 -7.63 18.71 -24.59
CA LEU A 123 -6.86 19.39 -23.54
C LEU A 123 -7.23 20.89 -23.44
N GLY A 124 -7.67 21.50 -24.53
CA GLY A 124 -8.10 22.90 -24.55
C GLY A 124 -7.03 23.86 -24.00
N ASP A 125 -7.42 24.74 -23.09
CA ASP A 125 -6.55 25.71 -22.41
C ASP A 125 -5.90 25.16 -21.13
N PHE A 126 -5.81 23.83 -20.97
CA PHE A 126 -5.21 23.25 -19.76
C PHE A 126 -3.72 23.58 -19.70
N ASP A 127 -3.33 24.33 -18.67
CA ASP A 127 -1.96 24.79 -18.43
C ASP A 127 -1.23 23.96 -17.36
N GLY A 128 -1.80 22.82 -16.98
CA GLY A 128 -1.28 21.98 -15.89
C GLY A 128 -1.79 22.40 -14.50
N THR A 129 -2.57 23.47 -14.37
CA THR A 129 -3.07 23.96 -13.09
C THR A 129 -4.54 23.56 -12.85
N ALA A 130 -4.91 23.40 -11.58
CA ALA A 130 -6.30 23.17 -11.17
C ALA A 130 -7.21 24.39 -11.41
N ALA A 131 -6.64 25.56 -11.70
CA ALA A 131 -7.40 26.79 -11.98
C ALA A 131 -8.09 26.77 -13.35
N LYS A 132 -7.55 26.03 -14.33
CA LYS A 132 -8.13 25.87 -15.67
C LYS A 132 -9.04 24.64 -15.79
N VAL A 133 -9.03 23.75 -14.80
CA VAL A 133 -9.90 22.57 -14.76
C VAL A 133 -11.28 23.00 -14.31
N LYS A 134 -12.23 23.00 -15.24
CA LYS A 134 -13.65 23.19 -14.94
C LYS A 134 -14.25 21.94 -14.32
N THR A 135 -15.02 22.11 -13.26
CA THR A 135 -15.69 21.06 -12.50
C THR A 135 -17.08 21.56 -12.10
N THR A 136 -18.05 20.66 -12.03
CA THR A 136 -19.37 21.00 -11.50
C THR A 136 -19.32 21.08 -9.98
N ASP A 137 -19.69 22.22 -9.41
CA ASP A 137 -19.86 22.39 -7.97
C ASP A 137 -21.19 21.76 -7.52
N THR A 138 -21.19 20.45 -7.30
CA THR A 138 -22.39 19.68 -6.95
C THR A 138 -22.96 19.98 -5.56
N TYR A 139 -22.24 20.76 -4.75
CA TYR A 139 -22.62 21.08 -3.38
C TYR A 139 -22.83 22.58 -3.16
N GLY A 140 -22.68 23.39 -4.20
CA GLY A 140 -22.80 24.85 -4.12
C GLY A 140 -21.83 25.48 -3.12
N LEU A 141 -20.60 24.96 -3.07
CA LEU A 141 -19.56 25.41 -2.13
C LEU A 141 -18.99 26.77 -2.54
N VAL A 142 -18.70 26.96 -3.82
CA VAL A 142 -18.08 28.16 -4.39
C VAL A 142 -19.13 29.05 -5.05
N VAL A 143 -20.07 28.44 -5.79
CA VAL A 143 -21.13 29.14 -6.51
C VAL A 143 -22.49 28.70 -5.98
N SER A 144 -23.37 29.67 -5.73
CA SER A 144 -24.68 29.46 -5.07
C SER A 144 -25.70 28.68 -5.90
N ALA A 145 -25.42 28.42 -7.18
CA ALA A 145 -26.13 27.48 -8.03
C ALA A 145 -25.12 26.43 -8.48
N LEU A 146 -25.53 25.15 -8.53
CA LEU A 146 -24.76 23.94 -8.91
C LEU A 146 -24.05 24.03 -10.28
N GLY A 147 -23.22 25.03 -10.46
CA GLY A 147 -22.67 25.51 -11.71
C GLY A 147 -21.22 25.11 -11.86
N GLU A 148 -20.63 25.53 -12.97
CA GLU A 148 -19.20 25.33 -13.18
C GLU A 148 -18.39 26.18 -12.20
N SER A 149 -17.46 25.52 -11.51
CA SER A 149 -16.36 26.13 -10.76
C SER A 149 -15.03 25.59 -11.28
N THR A 150 -13.93 26.15 -10.81
CA THR A 150 -12.61 25.56 -11.03
C THR A 150 -12.30 24.58 -9.92
N ALA A 151 -11.54 23.53 -10.22
CA ALA A 151 -11.08 22.58 -9.20
C ALA A 151 -10.32 23.30 -8.07
N GLN A 152 -9.50 24.30 -8.42
CA GLN A 152 -8.79 25.12 -7.44
C GLN A 152 -9.74 25.86 -6.49
N ALA A 153 -10.78 26.51 -7.00
CA ALA A 153 -11.71 27.27 -6.16
C ALA A 153 -12.47 26.37 -5.18
N LEU A 154 -12.84 25.15 -5.61
CA LEU A 154 -13.46 24.16 -4.73
C LEU A 154 -12.49 23.70 -3.64
N ILE A 155 -11.24 23.39 -4.00
CA ILE A 155 -10.20 22.99 -3.04
C ILE A 155 -9.97 24.11 -2.01
N ASP A 156 -9.83 25.35 -2.45
CA ASP A 156 -9.62 26.51 -1.58
C ASP A 156 -10.81 26.71 -0.63
N THR A 157 -12.02 26.58 -1.15
CA THR A 157 -13.25 26.68 -0.33
C THR A 157 -13.33 25.57 0.71
N ILE A 158 -13.03 24.31 0.32
CA ILE A 158 -13.03 23.18 1.25
C ILE A 158 -11.96 23.38 2.31
N ALA A 159 -10.74 23.78 1.92
CA ALA A 159 -9.66 24.08 2.84
C ALA A 159 -10.06 25.17 3.84
N ASN A 160 -10.70 26.24 3.37
CA ASN A 160 -11.23 27.30 4.22
C ASN A 160 -12.31 26.80 5.18
N LYS A 161 -13.29 26.02 4.70
CA LYS A 161 -14.34 25.44 5.54
C LYS A 161 -13.77 24.53 6.62
N VAL A 162 -12.82 23.67 6.28
CA VAL A 162 -12.18 22.78 7.25
C VAL A 162 -11.39 23.58 8.28
N MET A 163 -10.52 24.49 7.84
CA MET A 163 -9.57 25.18 8.72
C MET A 163 -10.18 26.31 9.55
N ASN A 164 -11.20 27.00 9.03
CA ASN A 164 -11.75 28.20 9.66
C ASN A 164 -13.18 28.00 10.20
N GLU A 165 -14.01 27.17 9.58
CA GLU A 165 -15.38 26.92 10.04
C GLU A 165 -15.47 25.69 10.97
N LEU A 166 -15.07 24.50 10.49
CA LEU A 166 -15.21 23.23 11.22
C LEU A 166 -14.18 23.08 12.35
N ILE A 167 -12.91 23.29 12.03
CA ILE A 167 -11.78 23.19 12.95
C ILE A 167 -11.32 24.62 13.24
N ASN A 168 -12.24 25.49 13.65
CA ASN A 168 -11.88 26.85 14.01
C ASN A 168 -10.83 26.78 15.14
N LYS A 169 -9.57 27.06 14.83
CA LYS A 169 -8.45 26.93 15.77
C LYS A 169 -8.68 27.72 17.05
N ASN A 170 -9.40 28.85 16.98
CA ASN A 170 -9.74 29.67 18.15
C ASN A 170 -10.72 28.97 19.10
N LYS A 171 -11.41 27.93 18.64
CA LYS A 171 -12.34 27.10 19.41
C LYS A 171 -11.74 25.78 19.88
N ILE A 172 -10.50 25.46 19.50
CA ILE A 172 -9.74 24.34 20.08
C ILE A 172 -9.01 24.88 21.30
N VAL A 173 -9.62 24.68 22.45
CA VAL A 173 -9.14 25.17 23.74
C VAL A 173 -8.73 24.00 24.62
N ASN A 174 -7.90 24.26 25.62
CA ASN A 174 -7.52 23.24 26.59
C ASN A 174 -8.78 22.74 27.32
N ASN A 175 -9.03 21.44 27.23
CA ASN A 175 -10.22 20.79 27.77
C ASN A 175 -10.42 20.99 29.29
N LEU A 176 -9.34 21.30 30.02
CA LEU A 176 -9.40 21.56 31.45
C LEU A 176 -9.81 23.00 31.80
N LEU A 177 -9.57 23.96 30.89
CA LEU A 177 -9.71 25.39 31.15
C LEU A 177 -10.88 26.04 30.38
N ALA A 178 -11.52 25.28 29.50
CA ALA A 178 -12.58 25.77 28.64
C ALA A 178 -13.90 25.95 29.41
N THR A 179 -14.29 27.19 29.68
CA THR A 179 -15.56 27.53 30.34
C THR A 179 -16.66 27.95 29.36
N ASP A 180 -16.33 28.19 28.09
CA ASP A 180 -17.27 28.57 27.04
C ASP A 180 -17.81 27.33 26.32
N ALA A 181 -19.13 27.13 26.43
CA ALA A 181 -19.86 26.02 25.81
C ALA A 181 -19.89 26.07 24.27
N SER A 182 -19.42 27.16 23.65
CA SER A 182 -19.32 27.32 22.20
C SER A 182 -18.02 26.78 21.59
N THR A 183 -17.11 26.27 22.43
CA THR A 183 -15.83 25.66 22.04
C THR A 183 -15.96 24.17 21.79
N VAL A 184 -15.14 23.63 20.88
CA VAL A 184 -15.19 22.22 20.47
C VAL A 184 -14.17 21.42 21.27
N LEU A 185 -14.64 20.34 21.90
CA LEU A 185 -13.97 19.47 22.90
C LEU A 185 -14.20 19.91 24.36
N ALA A 186 -15.13 19.20 25.01
CA ALA A 186 -15.35 18.97 26.45
C ALA A 186 -15.23 20.12 27.49
N GLY A 187 -15.36 21.39 27.10
CA GLY A 187 -15.51 22.49 28.05
C GLY A 187 -16.68 22.35 29.04
N THR A 188 -17.80 21.75 28.59
CA THR A 188 -18.94 21.47 29.49
C THR A 188 -18.63 20.37 30.52
N GLN A 189 -17.77 19.40 30.19
CA GLN A 189 -17.40 18.32 31.11
C GLN A 189 -16.36 18.79 32.12
N GLY A 190 -15.38 19.62 31.71
CA GLY A 190 -14.42 20.25 32.63
C GLY A 190 -15.11 21.07 33.71
N ALA A 191 -16.04 21.95 33.33
CA ALA A 191 -16.82 22.74 34.28
C ALA A 191 -17.73 21.90 35.18
N ALA A 192 -18.29 20.79 34.68
CA ALA A 192 -19.09 19.86 35.48
C ALA A 192 -18.23 19.09 36.49
N LEU A 193 -17.02 18.69 36.12
CA LEU A 193 -16.07 18.02 37.01
C LEU A 193 -15.57 18.98 38.10
N ASP A 194 -15.23 20.22 37.75
CA ASP A 194 -14.82 21.25 38.71
C ASP A 194 -15.91 21.50 39.77
N LYS A 195 -17.16 21.70 39.34
CA LYS A 195 -18.30 21.83 40.28
C LYS A 195 -18.45 20.63 41.21
N ARG A 196 -18.28 19.41 40.70
CA ARG A 196 -18.37 18.18 41.50
C ARG A 196 -17.18 18.05 42.46
N LEU A 197 -15.99 18.46 42.03
CA LEU A 197 -14.78 18.46 42.86
C LEU A 197 -14.93 19.44 44.03
N VAL A 198 -15.31 20.69 43.74
CA VAL A 198 -15.53 21.72 44.77
C VAL A 198 -16.62 21.28 45.76
N ALA A 199 -17.71 20.67 45.28
CA ALA A 199 -18.74 20.14 46.16
C ALA A 199 -18.21 19.02 47.08
N ALA A 200 -17.35 18.14 46.56
CA ALA A 200 -16.72 17.08 47.36
C ALA A 200 -15.73 17.64 48.39
N GLU A 201 -14.89 18.61 48.01
CA GLU A 201 -13.95 19.28 48.91
C GLU A 201 -14.68 19.98 50.07
N ASN A 202 -15.80 20.65 49.78
CA ASN A 202 -16.64 21.28 50.79
C ASN A 202 -17.28 20.24 51.73
N ALA A 203 -17.77 19.12 51.19
CA ALA A 203 -18.37 18.05 52.01
C ALA A 203 -17.34 17.42 52.96
N VAL A 204 -16.11 17.16 52.49
CA VAL A 204 -15.02 16.64 53.32
C VAL A 204 -14.63 17.63 54.41
N THR A 205 -14.55 18.92 54.07
CA THR A 205 -14.25 19.99 55.03
C THR A 205 -15.33 20.10 56.11
N GLN A 206 -16.60 19.94 55.73
CA GLN A 206 -17.73 19.94 56.65
C GLN A 206 -17.65 18.73 57.61
N LEU A 207 -17.46 17.51 57.10
CA LEU A 207 -17.33 16.30 57.94
C LEU A 207 -16.20 16.42 58.97
N ASN A 208 -15.06 16.97 58.56
CA ASN A 208 -13.94 17.23 59.48
C ASN A 208 -14.26 18.31 60.53
N SER A 209 -15.17 19.23 60.21
CA SER A 209 -15.62 20.27 61.14
C SER A 209 -16.67 19.76 62.14
N ASP A 210 -17.50 18.80 61.72
CA ASP A 210 -18.58 18.17 62.48
C ASP A 210 -18.05 17.24 63.59
N ILE A 211 -16.88 16.62 63.41
CA ILE A 211 -16.20 15.90 64.49
C ILE A 211 -15.42 16.92 65.35
N GLY A 212 -15.82 17.00 66.61
CA GLY A 212 -15.25 17.93 67.58
C GLY A 212 -14.12 17.33 68.42
N THR A 213 -13.90 17.96 69.56
CA THR A 213 -12.84 17.58 70.51
C THR A 213 -13.02 16.15 71.02
N PHE A 214 -11.92 15.40 71.07
CA PHE A 214 -11.82 14.11 71.75
C PHE A 214 -11.41 14.32 73.21
N TYR A 215 -12.09 13.65 74.11
CA TYR A 215 -11.86 13.64 75.55
C TYR A 215 -11.53 12.21 75.97
N TRP A 216 -10.51 12.05 76.81
CA TRP A 216 -10.07 10.76 77.31
C TRP A 216 -9.62 10.89 78.76
N SER A 217 -10.05 9.98 79.63
CA SER A 217 -9.71 9.97 81.05
C SER A 217 -8.27 9.53 81.34
N GLY A 218 -7.56 9.03 80.32
CA GLY A 218 -6.43 8.12 80.55
C GLY A 218 -6.91 6.77 81.08
N VAL A 219 -5.97 5.88 81.37
CA VAL A 219 -6.25 4.60 82.04
C VAL A 219 -6.37 4.84 83.54
N GLY A 220 -7.56 4.58 84.10
CA GLY A 220 -7.86 4.61 85.52
C GLY A 220 -7.95 3.22 86.14
N ASN A 221 -7.94 3.17 87.47
CA ASN A 221 -8.15 1.95 88.24
C ASN A 221 -9.13 2.24 89.37
N ILE A 222 -10.16 1.41 89.53
CA ILE A 222 -11.09 1.49 90.66
C ILE A 222 -10.87 0.29 91.57
N GLU A 223 -10.44 0.56 92.79
CA GLU A 223 -10.27 -0.45 93.83
C GLU A 223 -11.57 -0.59 94.62
N ILE A 224 -12.18 -1.78 94.58
CA ILE A 224 -13.35 -2.12 95.37
C ILE A 224 -12.91 -2.95 96.58
N LEU A 225 -12.94 -2.33 97.75
CA LEU A 225 -12.61 -2.96 99.02
C LEU A 225 -13.78 -3.78 99.59
N SER A 226 -13.49 -4.63 100.57
CA SER A 226 -14.47 -5.60 101.12
C SER A 226 -15.70 -4.95 101.75
N ASP A 227 -15.59 -3.71 102.24
CA ASP A 227 -16.71 -2.94 102.81
C ASP A 227 -17.60 -2.29 101.72
N LYS A 228 -17.21 -2.36 100.44
CA LYS A 228 -17.90 -1.75 99.30
C LYS A 228 -18.48 -2.76 98.30
N ILE A 229 -18.31 -4.06 98.54
CA ILE A 229 -18.90 -5.10 97.68
C ILE A 229 -20.43 -5.04 97.69
N ASN A 230 -21.06 -5.58 96.64
CA ASN A 230 -22.50 -5.55 96.42
C ASN A 230 -23.12 -4.14 96.47
N ASN A 231 -22.31 -3.12 96.17
CA ASN A 231 -22.73 -1.73 96.02
C ASN A 231 -22.04 -1.13 94.79
N TRP A 232 -22.64 -0.10 94.21
CA TRP A 232 -22.02 0.67 93.14
C TRP A 232 -20.89 1.54 93.71
N VAL A 233 -19.67 1.30 93.23
CA VAL A 233 -18.48 2.08 93.57
C VAL A 233 -18.15 2.99 92.39
N ARG A 234 -17.91 4.27 92.66
CA ARG A 234 -17.48 5.27 91.68
C ARG A 234 -15.98 5.48 91.77
N ASN A 235 -15.32 5.66 90.63
CA ASN A 235 -13.96 6.22 90.65
C ASN A 235 -13.99 7.75 90.73
N GLU A 236 -13.42 8.31 91.79
CA GLU A 236 -13.44 9.77 92.04
C GLU A 236 -12.31 10.54 91.33
N THR A 237 -11.32 9.85 90.76
CA THR A 237 -10.05 10.46 90.31
C THR A 237 -9.87 10.50 88.80
N ASN A 238 -10.44 9.54 88.09
CA ASN A 238 -10.31 9.33 86.64
C ASN A 238 -11.70 9.46 86.01
N PHE A 239 -12.06 10.69 85.70
CA PHE A 239 -13.31 11.07 85.04
C PHE A 239 -13.02 12.08 83.93
N ILE A 240 -13.96 12.24 83.00
CA ILE A 240 -13.90 13.30 81.98
C ILE A 240 -14.97 14.34 82.24
N THR A 241 -14.67 15.61 81.99
CA THR A 241 -15.65 16.69 82.05
C THR A 241 -15.94 17.21 80.66
N LEU A 242 -17.20 17.10 80.25
CA LEU A 242 -17.69 17.42 78.92
C LEU A 242 -18.49 18.72 78.98
N PRO A 243 -18.20 19.72 78.13
CA PRO A 243 -19.11 20.85 77.91
C PRO A 243 -20.49 20.39 77.42
N ALA A 244 -21.49 21.27 77.48
CA ALA A 244 -22.78 20.98 76.85
C ALA A 244 -22.63 20.67 75.35
N GLY A 245 -23.36 19.67 74.87
CA GLY A 245 -23.37 19.25 73.48
C GLY A 245 -23.60 17.76 73.31
N ARG A 246 -23.56 17.33 72.05
CA ARG A 246 -23.72 15.93 71.65
C ARG A 246 -22.38 15.21 71.60
N TYR A 247 -22.36 13.98 72.07
CA TYR A 247 -21.15 13.17 72.10
C TYR A 247 -21.44 11.72 71.71
N ILE A 248 -20.44 11.10 71.11
CA ILE A 248 -20.25 9.65 71.19
C ILE A 248 -19.43 9.42 72.45
N LEU A 249 -20.00 8.69 73.40
CA LEU A 249 -19.38 8.32 74.66
C LEU A 249 -18.99 6.86 74.60
N GLY A 250 -17.92 6.49 75.28
CA GLY A 250 -17.63 5.09 75.49
C GLY A 250 -16.75 4.87 76.69
N TYR A 251 -16.74 3.63 77.13
CA TYR A 251 -15.78 3.16 78.11
C TYR A 251 -15.29 1.76 77.76
N LYS A 252 -14.14 1.44 78.30
CA LYS A 252 -13.59 0.09 78.31
C LYS A 252 -13.18 -0.24 79.73
N ALA A 253 -13.47 -1.44 80.19
CA ALA A 253 -13.04 -1.92 81.49
C ALA A 253 -12.51 -3.34 81.41
N HIS A 254 -11.53 -3.64 82.25
CA HIS A 254 -10.78 -4.89 82.26
C HIS A 254 -10.40 -5.28 83.69
N VAL A 255 -10.59 -6.55 84.03
CA VAL A 255 -10.17 -7.12 85.30
C VAL A 255 -9.90 -8.62 85.17
N GLN A 256 -8.95 -9.14 85.95
CA GLN A 256 -8.76 -10.57 86.14
C GLN A 256 -9.58 -11.02 87.35
N ALA A 257 -10.60 -11.85 87.15
CA ALA A 257 -11.50 -12.32 88.20
C ALA A 257 -12.15 -13.66 87.81
N ASP A 258 -12.42 -14.53 88.78
CA ASP A 258 -13.03 -15.84 88.55
C ASP A 258 -14.37 -15.76 87.80
N SER A 259 -14.72 -16.85 87.10
CA SER A 259 -15.96 -16.95 86.31
C SER A 259 -17.24 -16.90 87.17
N SER A 260 -17.13 -17.10 88.48
CA SER A 260 -18.21 -16.98 89.46
C SER A 260 -18.43 -15.55 89.98
N VAL A 261 -17.50 -14.62 89.76
CA VAL A 261 -17.62 -13.23 90.24
C VAL A 261 -18.63 -12.46 89.40
N TYR A 262 -19.62 -11.85 90.05
CA TYR A 262 -20.55 -10.94 89.41
C TYR A 262 -19.91 -9.54 89.29
N ILE A 263 -19.90 -8.98 88.08
CA ILE A 263 -19.34 -7.65 87.81
C ILE A 263 -20.22 -6.92 86.80
N ASP A 264 -20.81 -5.81 87.24
CA ASP A 264 -21.45 -4.84 86.35
C ASP A 264 -20.63 -3.56 86.32
N THR A 265 -20.63 -2.92 85.17
CA THR A 265 -19.94 -1.64 84.96
C THR A 265 -20.84 -0.65 84.29
N ALA A 266 -20.66 0.61 84.59
CA ALA A 266 -21.42 1.68 83.98
C ALA A 266 -20.59 2.95 83.85
N ILE A 267 -21.04 3.83 82.95
CA ILE A 267 -20.66 5.24 82.97
C ILE A 267 -21.88 6.08 83.32
N ASP A 268 -21.69 6.99 84.27
CA ASP A 268 -22.77 7.86 84.72
C ASP A 268 -22.22 9.19 85.27
N THR A 269 -23.11 10.13 85.53
CA THR A 269 -22.78 11.39 86.20
C THR A 269 -22.87 11.23 87.72
N HIS A 270 -22.40 12.22 88.47
CA HIS A 270 -22.54 12.27 89.93
C HIS A 270 -23.91 12.81 90.35
N ASP A 271 -24.39 13.84 89.65
CA ASP A 271 -25.52 14.67 90.10
C ASP A 271 -26.88 14.11 89.64
N SER A 272 -26.90 13.30 88.58
CA SER A 272 -28.13 12.72 88.02
C SER A 272 -27.83 11.52 87.11
N ASP A 273 -28.60 10.46 87.27
CA ASP A 273 -28.52 9.28 86.40
C ASP A 273 -28.75 9.62 84.92
N LEU A 274 -27.85 9.13 84.06
CA LEU A 274 -28.07 9.13 82.62
C LEU A 274 -29.27 8.24 82.29
N SER A 275 -30.22 8.81 81.55
CA SER A 275 -31.40 8.10 81.04
C SER A 275 -31.04 7.29 79.79
N LEU A 276 -30.26 6.23 80.00
CA LEU A 276 -29.73 5.38 78.94
C LEU A 276 -30.09 3.91 79.20
N TYR A 277 -30.67 3.25 78.21
CA TYR A 277 -31.14 1.87 78.33
C TYR A 277 -30.02 0.86 78.59
N GLU A 278 -28.81 1.11 78.09
CA GLU A 278 -27.66 0.17 78.16
C GLU A 278 -26.44 0.81 78.86
N LYS A 279 -26.62 1.76 79.79
CA LYS A 279 -25.47 2.35 80.50
C LYS A 279 -24.72 1.34 81.36
N THR A 280 -25.44 0.37 81.91
CA THR A 280 -24.90 -0.70 82.73
C THR A 280 -24.73 -1.96 81.91
N ILE A 281 -23.51 -2.49 81.86
CA ILE A 281 -23.17 -3.71 81.16
C ILE A 281 -22.49 -4.67 82.12
N ASN A 282 -22.98 -5.91 82.14
CA ASN A 282 -22.32 -7.01 82.81
C ASN A 282 -21.01 -7.35 82.09
N MET A 283 -19.91 -7.46 82.83
CA MET A 283 -18.62 -7.79 82.23
C MET A 283 -18.56 -9.29 81.88
N PRO A 284 -18.57 -9.66 80.59
CA PRO A 284 -18.57 -11.06 80.18
C PRO A 284 -17.26 -11.75 80.57
N VAL A 285 -17.36 -13.06 80.78
CA VAL A 285 -16.19 -13.93 81.01
C VAL A 285 -15.44 -14.11 79.70
N THR A 286 -14.13 -13.90 79.73
CA THR A 286 -13.21 -14.20 78.65
C THR A 286 -12.04 -15.01 79.20
N CYS A 287 -11.82 -16.24 78.73
CA CYS A 287 -10.67 -17.05 79.17
C CYS A 287 -9.50 -16.90 78.18
N ARG A 288 -8.29 -16.72 78.71
CA ARG A 288 -7.04 -16.74 77.92
C ARG A 288 -5.95 -17.40 78.76
N ASP A 289 -5.28 -18.41 78.23
CA ASP A 289 -4.11 -19.06 78.85
C ASP A 289 -4.32 -19.49 80.31
N ASN A 290 -5.46 -20.15 80.60
CA ASN A 290 -5.88 -20.57 81.95
C ASN A 290 -6.07 -19.44 82.98
N VAL A 291 -6.07 -18.17 82.53
CA VAL A 291 -6.44 -17.01 83.34
C VAL A 291 -7.83 -16.53 82.94
N VAL A 292 -8.68 -16.27 83.92
CA VAL A 292 -10.02 -15.72 83.70
C VAL A 292 -9.94 -14.20 83.70
N TYR A 293 -10.10 -13.62 82.51
CA TYR A 293 -10.24 -12.18 82.32
C TYR A 293 -11.71 -11.82 82.13
N ARG A 294 -12.06 -10.60 82.49
CA ARG A 294 -13.35 -10.01 82.19
C ARG A 294 -13.10 -8.66 81.55
N THR A 295 -13.71 -8.46 80.40
CA THR A 295 -13.55 -7.23 79.62
C THR A 295 -14.88 -6.79 79.08
N VAL A 296 -15.11 -5.49 79.08
CA VAL A 296 -16.27 -4.87 78.45
C VAL A 296 -15.82 -3.64 77.68
N ASN A 297 -16.48 -3.39 76.57
CA ASN A 297 -16.44 -2.12 75.87
C ASN A 297 -17.88 -1.75 75.56
N ASN A 298 -18.24 -0.49 75.82
CA ASN A 298 -19.55 0.03 75.50
C ASN A 298 -19.44 1.42 74.89
N VAL A 299 -20.27 1.70 73.88
CA VAL A 299 -20.32 2.95 73.15
C VAL A 299 -21.77 3.37 72.98
N MET A 300 -22.04 4.65 73.22
CA MET A 300 -23.37 5.23 73.21
C MET A 300 -23.33 6.67 72.72
N MET A 301 -24.47 7.20 72.27
CA MET A 301 -24.60 8.62 71.95
C MET A 301 -25.44 9.30 73.02
N TYR A 302 -25.01 10.48 73.47
CA TYR A 302 -25.77 11.26 74.44
C TYR A 302 -25.62 12.77 74.19
N ASP A 303 -26.67 13.51 74.52
CA ASP A 303 -26.72 14.96 74.40
C ASP A 303 -26.77 15.59 75.80
N PHE A 304 -25.68 16.25 76.19
CA PHE A 304 -25.59 16.94 77.47
C PHE A 304 -26.06 18.38 77.32
N THR A 305 -27.14 18.75 78.03
CA THR A 305 -27.66 20.12 78.01
C THR A 305 -26.83 21.11 78.83
N LYS A 306 -25.92 20.61 79.69
CA LYS A 306 -25.01 21.39 80.54
C LYS A 306 -23.65 20.70 80.66
N LYS A 307 -22.65 21.45 81.12
CA LYS A 307 -21.33 20.88 81.46
C LYS A 307 -21.52 19.74 82.48
N THR A 308 -20.98 18.58 82.18
CA THR A 308 -21.24 17.33 82.92
C THR A 308 -19.95 16.53 83.07
N SER A 309 -19.71 16.00 84.27
CA SER A 309 -18.62 15.04 84.52
C SER A 309 -19.14 13.62 84.43
N LEU A 310 -18.43 12.79 83.68
CA LEU A 310 -18.75 11.39 83.43
C LEU A 310 -17.73 10.53 84.17
N TYR A 311 -18.24 9.66 85.04
CA TYR A 311 -17.49 8.80 85.93
C TYR A 311 -17.71 7.33 85.58
N PHE A 312 -16.74 6.50 85.93
CA PHE A 312 -16.85 5.06 85.82
C PHE A 312 -17.36 4.50 87.14
N TYR A 313 -18.31 3.57 87.03
CA TYR A 313 -18.92 2.86 88.13
C TYR A 313 -18.73 1.36 87.95
N ALA A 314 -18.48 0.66 89.05
CA ALA A 314 -18.43 -0.80 89.08
C ALA A 314 -19.24 -1.34 90.27
N PHE A 315 -20.00 -2.40 90.04
CA PHE A 315 -20.66 -3.19 91.06
C PHE A 315 -20.08 -4.59 91.03
N VAL A 316 -19.59 -5.07 92.16
CA VAL A 316 -18.87 -6.35 92.22
C VAL A 316 -19.24 -7.17 93.44
N SER A 317 -19.26 -8.50 93.29
CA SER A 317 -19.56 -9.42 94.38
C SER A 317 -18.37 -9.78 95.27
N THR A 318 -17.16 -9.32 94.94
CA THR A 318 -15.93 -9.55 95.72
C THR A 318 -14.97 -8.35 95.60
N SER A 319 -13.96 -8.29 96.46
CA SER A 319 -12.92 -7.27 96.36
C SER A 319 -12.04 -7.48 95.13
N LEU A 320 -11.87 -6.43 94.34
CA LEU A 320 -11.11 -6.46 93.10
C LEU A 320 -10.71 -5.06 92.64
N ASN A 321 -9.77 -5.00 91.69
CA ASN A 321 -9.34 -3.76 91.07
C ASN A 321 -9.68 -3.79 89.57
N VAL A 322 -10.60 -2.92 89.13
CA VAL A 322 -10.98 -2.83 87.71
C VAL A 322 -10.18 -1.70 87.06
N GLN A 323 -9.42 -2.04 86.02
CA GLN A 323 -8.82 -1.05 85.14
C GLN A 323 -9.87 -0.57 84.14
N PHE A 324 -9.95 0.73 83.90
CA PHE A 324 -10.91 1.28 82.96
C PHE A 324 -10.37 2.52 82.23
N GLU A 325 -11.04 2.88 81.14
CA GLU A 325 -10.89 4.16 80.47
C GLU A 325 -12.25 4.64 79.98
N ILE A 326 -12.48 5.95 80.06
CA ILE A 326 -13.67 6.62 79.53
C ILE A 326 -13.20 7.59 78.45
N TRP A 327 -13.95 7.65 77.37
CA TRP A 327 -13.69 8.57 76.29
C TRP A 327 -14.98 9.17 75.75
N ALA A 328 -14.85 10.32 75.12
CA ALA A 328 -15.96 10.98 74.43
C ALA A 328 -15.43 11.75 73.22
N THR A 329 -16.14 11.64 72.10
CA THR A 329 -15.91 12.48 70.92
C THR A 329 -17.10 13.40 70.76
N ARG A 330 -16.87 14.72 70.79
CA ARG A 330 -17.93 15.69 70.53
C ARG A 330 -18.39 15.61 69.08
N ILE A 331 -19.68 15.68 68.86
CA ILE A 331 -20.29 15.91 67.55
C ILE A 331 -20.80 17.35 67.56
N LYS A 332 -20.42 18.16 66.57
CA LYS A 332 -20.86 19.55 66.42
C LYS A 332 -22.13 19.66 65.61
#